data_AF-A0AAD6SW74-F1
#
_entry.id   AF-A0AAD6SW74-F1
#
_cell.length_a   1.000
_cell.length_b   1.000
_cell.length_c   1.000
_cell.angle_alpha   90.00
_cell.angle_beta   90.00
_cell.angle_gamma   90.00
#
_symmetry.space_group_name_H-M   'P 1'
#
loop_
_entity.id
_entity.type
_entity.pdbx_description
1 polymer ?
#
loop_
_entity_poly.entity_id
_entity_poly.type
_entity_poly.pdbx_seq_one_letter_code
_entity_poly.pdbx_strand_id
1 'polypeptide(L)'
;MSNIAFIRLAGFATGFTNDYTHLRRPFLNSIWSACTFNLGPRTCCLGHRDHGNLAFGWCAITALGNYDYTKGGHLILWDCKLILEFPPGTTILIPSAAIFHSNIPIGPGEPRLSPEERSKERAEQRARWTEGAGLFSTMDKLKSFT
;
A
#
# COMPACT_ATOMS: atom_id res chain seq x y z
N MET A 1 10.63 -10.67 20.42
CA MET A 1 10.41 -10.70 18.96
C MET A 1 9.54 -9.49 18.63
N SER A 2 10.13 -8.44 18.07
CA SER A 2 9.44 -7.17 17.79
C SER A 2 9.32 -7.02 16.28
N ASN A 3 8.44 -7.81 15.66
CA ASN A 3 8.42 -7.95 14.20
C ASN A 3 7.49 -6.90 13.59
N ILE A 4 7.90 -5.63 13.62
CA ILE A 4 7.42 -4.65 12.65
C ILE A 4 8.29 -4.83 11.42
N ALA A 5 7.74 -5.20 10.27
CA ALA A 5 8.56 -5.34 9.06
C ALA A 5 8.38 -4.17 8.10
N PHE A 6 7.21 -3.54 8.05
CA PHE A 6 6.99 -2.36 7.21
C PHE A 6 6.06 -1.36 7.90
N ILE A 7 6.41 -0.09 7.77
CA ILE A 7 5.50 1.03 8.03
C ILE A 7 5.24 1.73 6.71
N ARG A 8 3.97 1.92 6.37
CA ARG A 8 3.54 2.70 5.22
C ARG A 8 2.84 3.96 5.70
N LEU A 9 3.38 5.12 5.35
CA LEU A 9 2.77 6.42 5.59
C LEU A 9 2.28 6.96 4.25
N ALA A 10 1.01 7.36 4.20
CA ALA A 10 0.40 7.80 2.97
C ALA A 10 -0.41 9.07 3.17
N GLY A 11 -0.36 9.94 2.15
CA GLY A 11 -1.22 11.09 2.03
C GLY A 11 -2.51 10.64 1.35
N PHE A 12 -3.49 10.19 2.13
CA PHE A 12 -4.88 10.38 1.71
C PHE A 12 -5.08 11.87 1.49
N ALA A 13 -5.81 12.23 0.43
CA ALA A 13 -6.10 13.60 0.00
C ALA A 13 -5.97 14.59 1.16
N THR A 14 -4.86 15.32 1.18
CA THR A 14 -4.47 16.25 2.25
C THR A 14 -5.52 17.33 2.54
N GLY A 15 -6.56 17.45 1.69
CA GLY A 15 -7.77 18.22 1.96
C GLY A 15 -8.68 17.65 3.06
N PHE A 16 -8.77 16.32 3.24
CA PHE A 16 -9.72 15.72 4.18
C PHE A 16 -9.46 16.11 5.64
N THR A 17 -8.22 16.29 6.08
CA THR A 17 -7.99 16.72 7.48
C THR A 17 -8.33 18.19 7.72
N ASN A 18 -8.38 19.02 6.68
CA ASN A 18 -8.82 20.41 6.80
C ASN A 18 -10.34 20.52 6.82
N ASP A 19 -11.01 19.71 6.01
CA ASP A 19 -12.48 19.75 5.89
C ASP A 19 -13.19 18.92 6.98
N TYR A 20 -12.52 17.94 7.58
CA TYR A 20 -13.07 17.05 8.60
C TYR A 20 -12.28 17.17 9.93
N THR A 21 -12.67 18.16 10.74
CA THR A 21 -12.01 18.52 12.02
C THR A 21 -11.98 17.43 13.09
N HIS A 22 -12.79 16.37 12.94
CA HIS A 22 -12.78 15.21 13.83
C HIS A 22 -11.71 14.17 13.47
N LEU A 23 -11.16 14.22 12.26
CA LEU A 23 -10.06 13.35 11.83
C LEU A 23 -8.74 13.85 12.41
N ARG A 24 -7.94 12.93 12.97
CA ARG A 24 -6.64 13.24 13.55
C ARG A 24 -5.53 12.61 12.72
N ARG A 25 -4.41 13.33 12.60
CA ARG A 25 -3.19 12.77 12.00
C ARG A 25 -2.67 11.62 12.85
N PRO A 26 -2.05 10.59 12.23
CA PRO A 26 -1.50 9.45 12.96
C PRO A 26 -0.37 9.85 13.90
N PHE A 27 0.37 10.92 13.60
CA PHE A 27 1.42 11.49 14.47
C PHE A 27 1.36 13.02 14.42
N LEU A 28 1.68 13.66 15.55
CA LEU A 28 1.63 15.12 15.72
C LEU A 28 2.48 15.86 14.67
N ASN A 29 3.64 15.32 14.31
CA ASN A 29 4.57 15.92 13.35
C ASN A 29 4.61 15.17 12.00
N SER A 30 3.50 14.56 11.59
CA SER A 30 3.40 13.88 10.30
C SER A 30 2.79 14.79 9.23
N ILE A 31 3.36 14.77 8.03
CA ILE A 31 2.75 15.33 6.81
C ILE A 31 1.74 14.35 6.16
N TRP A 32 1.76 13.09 6.59
CA TRP A 32 0.89 12.03 6.11
C TRP A 32 -0.39 11.95 6.95
N SER A 33 -1.52 11.74 6.27
CA SER A 33 -2.86 11.65 6.87
C SER A 33 -3.21 10.23 7.35
N ALA A 34 -2.50 9.20 6.87
CA ALA A 34 -2.68 7.82 7.33
C ALA A 34 -1.35 7.08 7.51
N CYS A 35 -1.39 6.05 8.35
CA CYS A 35 -0.30 5.12 8.60
C CYS A 35 -0.85 3.68 8.62
N THR A 36 -0.12 2.74 8.03
CA THR A 36 -0.38 1.31 8.09
C THR A 36 0.88 0.59 8.57
N PHE A 37 0.71 -0.40 9.46
CA PHE A 37 1.79 -1.23 9.97
C PHE A 37 1.58 -2.67 9.51
N ASN A 38 2.56 -3.23 8.82
CA ASN A 38 2.60 -4.67 8.52
C ASN A 38 3.38 -5.37 9.62
N LEU A 39 2.63 -5.92 10.58
CA LEU A 39 3.15 -6.56 11.79
C LEU A 39 3.19 -8.08 11.66
N GLY A 40 4.18 -8.69 12.31
CA GLY A 40 4.33 -10.13 12.39
C GLY A 40 3.12 -10.85 13.03
N PRO A 41 2.98 -12.17 12.83
CA PRO A 41 3.94 -13.03 12.18
C PRO A 41 3.90 -12.96 10.64
N ARG A 42 2.98 -12.21 10.02
CA ARG A 42 2.81 -12.11 8.56
C ARG A 42 2.88 -10.67 8.08
N THR A 43 3.92 -10.35 7.32
CA THR A 43 4.28 -9.01 6.87
C THR A 43 4.37 -8.87 5.34
N CYS A 44 4.11 -9.96 4.61
CA CYS A 44 3.99 -9.96 3.16
C CYS A 44 2.61 -9.43 2.70
N CYS A 45 2.61 -8.72 1.57
CA CYS A 45 1.43 -8.19 0.89
C CYS A 45 1.34 -8.79 -0.51
N LEU A 46 0.12 -9.06 -0.96
CA LEU A 46 -0.14 -9.43 -2.36
C LEU A 46 0.04 -8.22 -3.28
N GLY A 47 0.19 -8.48 -4.58
CA GLY A 47 0.18 -7.44 -5.61
C GLY A 47 -1.08 -6.59 -5.48
N HIS A 48 -0.91 -5.29 -5.25
CA HIS A 48 -2.00 -4.34 -5.12
C HIS A 48 -1.59 -2.93 -5.58
N ARG A 49 -2.60 -2.06 -5.70
CA ARG A 49 -2.43 -0.60 -5.72
C ARG A 49 -3.15 -0.05 -4.49
N ASP A 50 -2.62 1.02 -3.93
CA ASP A 50 -3.24 1.71 -2.81
C ASP A 50 -4.35 2.65 -3.29
N HIS A 51 -5.47 2.09 -3.72
CA HIS A 51 -6.57 2.87 -4.33
C HIS A 51 -7.16 3.97 -3.42
N GLY A 52 -6.94 3.89 -2.10
CA GLY A 52 -7.33 4.96 -1.18
C GLY A 52 -6.40 6.18 -1.20
N ASN A 53 -5.16 6.02 -1.68
CA ASN A 53 -4.21 7.13 -1.79
C ASN A 53 -4.53 8.00 -3.01
N LEU A 54 -4.05 9.25 -2.97
CA LEU A 54 -4.03 10.09 -4.18
C LEU A 54 -3.19 9.43 -5.28
N ALA A 55 -3.72 9.36 -6.50
CA ALA A 55 -3.01 8.80 -7.67
C ALA A 55 -1.65 9.49 -7.93
N PHE A 56 -1.61 10.81 -7.77
CA PHE A 56 -0.38 11.62 -7.89
C PHE A 56 0.34 11.82 -6.55
N GLY A 57 -0.21 11.29 -5.47
CA GLY A 57 0.36 11.40 -4.13
C GLY A 57 1.47 10.39 -3.92
N TRP A 58 2.40 10.74 -3.03
CA TRP A 58 3.47 9.85 -2.60
C TRP A 58 3.03 9.05 -1.37
N CYS A 59 3.66 7.89 -1.17
CA CYS A 59 3.68 7.21 0.12
C CYS A 59 5.13 6.92 0.51
N ALA A 60 5.42 6.95 1.80
CA ALA A 60 6.68 6.46 2.35
C ALA A 60 6.49 5.04 2.88
N ILE A 61 7.27 4.10 2.37
CA ILE A 61 7.35 2.74 2.90
C ILE A 61 8.70 2.61 3.57
N THR A 62 8.73 2.24 4.84
CA THR A 62 9.95 2.03 5.63
C THR A 62 10.02 0.59 6.08
N ALA A 63 11.10 -0.11 5.72
CA ALA A 63 11.39 -1.44 6.25
C ALA A 63 11.90 -1.33 7.68
N LEU A 64 11.38 -2.14 8.58
CA LEU A 64 11.79 -2.22 9.97
C LEU A 64 12.04 -3.67 10.38
N GLY A 65 12.49 -3.87 11.62
CA GLY A 65 12.72 -5.19 12.18
C GLY A 65 14.12 -5.71 11.88
N ASN A 66 14.32 -7.02 12.08
CA ASN A 66 15.59 -7.68 11.88
C ASN A 66 15.37 -8.91 11.00
N TYR A 67 15.79 -8.83 9.73
CA TYR A 67 15.73 -9.91 8.76
C TYR A 67 16.89 -9.83 7.77
N ASP A 68 17.17 -10.96 7.12
CA ASP A 68 18.15 -11.04 6.04
C ASP A 68 17.52 -10.53 4.73
N TYR A 69 17.77 -9.26 4.43
CA TYR A 69 17.18 -8.56 3.29
C TYR A 69 17.65 -9.05 1.93
N THR A 70 18.67 -9.92 1.87
CA THR A 70 19.14 -10.56 0.65
C THR A 70 18.33 -11.83 0.32
N LYS A 71 17.54 -12.32 1.28
CA LYS A 71 16.75 -13.55 1.17
C LYS A 71 15.24 -13.32 1.21
N GLY A 72 14.79 -12.14 1.65
CA GLY A 72 13.38 -11.89 1.94
C GLY A 72 13.06 -10.41 2.11
N GLY A 73 11.77 -10.09 2.18
CA GLY A 73 11.30 -8.71 2.37
C GLY A 73 11.49 -7.80 1.15
N HIS A 74 11.88 -8.36 0.01
CA HIS A 74 12.07 -7.58 -1.22
C HIS A 74 10.76 -6.90 -1.64
N LEU A 75 10.88 -5.65 -2.08
CA LEU A 75 9.79 -4.88 -2.64
C LEU A 75 9.74 -5.11 -4.16
N ILE A 76 8.58 -5.48 -4.68
CA ILE A 76 8.36 -5.70 -6.11
C ILE A 76 7.52 -4.53 -6.63
N LEU A 77 8.06 -3.81 -7.61
CA LEU A 77 7.36 -2.76 -8.36
C LEU A 77 7.08 -3.31 -9.76
N TRP A 78 5.89 -3.90 -9.93
CA TRP A 78 5.55 -4.70 -11.11
C TRP A 78 5.53 -3.89 -12.40
N ASP A 79 4.93 -2.71 -12.37
CA ASP A 79 4.84 -1.83 -13.55
C ASP A 79 6.24 -1.36 -14.00
N CYS A 80 7.17 -1.21 -13.05
CA CYS A 80 8.55 -0.84 -13.31
C CYS A 80 9.44 -2.04 -13.69
N LYS A 81 8.93 -3.28 -13.57
CA LYS A 81 9.71 -4.52 -13.71
C LYS A 81 10.94 -4.56 -12.79
N LEU A 82 10.80 -4.04 -11.56
CA LEU A 82 11.87 -3.98 -10.57
C LEU A 82 11.57 -4.87 -9.37
N ILE A 83 12.60 -5.57 -8.89
CA ILE A 83 12.64 -6.22 -7.60
C ILE A 83 13.78 -5.58 -6.83
N LEU A 84 13.46 -5.01 -5.67
CA LEU A 84 14.40 -4.29 -4.84
C LEU A 84 14.64 -5.10 -3.56
N GLU A 85 15.89 -5.46 -3.31
CA GLU A 85 16.30 -5.74 -1.94
C GLU A 85 15.97 -4.52 -1.08
N PHE A 86 15.35 -4.76 0.06
CA PHE A 86 14.82 -3.66 0.88
C PHE A 86 15.32 -3.84 2.31
N PRO A 87 16.50 -3.30 2.66
CA PRO A 87 17.12 -3.50 3.96
C PRO A 87 16.33 -2.85 5.12
N PRO A 88 16.35 -3.44 6.33
CA PRO A 88 15.83 -2.78 7.52
C PRO A 88 16.42 -1.38 7.73
N GLY A 89 15.57 -0.42 8.06
CA GLY A 89 15.94 0.99 8.24
C GLY A 89 15.90 1.82 6.95
N THR A 90 15.63 1.21 5.79
CA THR A 90 15.49 1.95 4.54
C THR A 90 14.06 2.43 4.29
N THR A 91 13.94 3.56 3.58
CA THR A 91 12.66 4.14 3.18
C THR A 91 12.66 4.36 1.67
N ILE A 92 11.54 4.03 1.02
CA ILE A 92 11.27 4.37 -0.37
C ILE A 92 10.02 5.22 -0.47
N LEU A 93 10.05 6.20 -1.38
CA LEU A 93 8.89 6.98 -1.78
C LEU A 93 8.37 6.45 -3.11
N ILE A 94 7.11 6.04 -3.17
CA ILE A 94 6.45 5.63 -4.43
C ILE A 94 5.05 6.27 -4.55
N PRO A 95 4.55 6.52 -5.78
CA PRO A 95 3.15 6.82 -6.00
C PRO A 95 2.33 5.52 -5.94
N SER A 96 2.05 5.02 -4.73
CA SER A 96 1.53 3.65 -4.54
C SER A 96 0.10 3.41 -5.03
N ALA A 97 -0.68 4.47 -5.26
CA ALA A 97 -1.94 4.38 -5.99
C ALA A 97 -1.72 4.11 -7.49
N ALA A 98 -0.62 4.61 -8.06
CA ALA A 98 -0.30 4.54 -9.48
C ALA A 98 0.69 3.42 -9.85
N ILE A 99 1.33 2.75 -8.90
CA ILE A 99 2.25 1.62 -9.15
C ILE A 99 1.72 0.34 -8.50
N PHE A 100 1.59 -0.74 -9.28
CA PHE A 100 1.24 -2.06 -8.78
C PHE A 100 2.45 -2.65 -8.06
N HIS A 101 2.31 -2.94 -6.78
CA HIS A 101 3.43 -3.34 -5.92
C HIS A 101 3.04 -4.43 -4.91
N SER A 102 4.06 -5.12 -4.39
CA SER A 102 3.94 -6.16 -3.36
C SER A 102 5.28 -6.35 -2.65
N ASN A 103 5.32 -7.12 -1.57
CA ASN A 103 6.57 -7.60 -0.97
C ASN A 103 6.55 -9.10 -0.74
N ILE A 104 7.72 -9.72 -0.83
CA ILE A 104 7.88 -11.13 -0.51
C ILE A 104 8.03 -11.33 1.00
N PRO A 105 7.78 -12.55 1.51
CA PRO A 105 8.06 -12.87 2.91
C PRO A 105 9.51 -12.55 3.33
N ILE A 106 9.72 -12.11 4.57
CA ILE A 106 11.03 -11.79 5.15
C ILE A 106 11.86 -13.04 5.49
N GLY A 107 11.24 -14.22 5.55
CA GLY A 107 11.95 -15.49 5.76
C GLY A 107 11.06 -16.74 5.66
N PRO A 108 11.68 -17.94 5.71
CA PRO A 108 10.98 -19.22 5.51
C PRO A 108 9.91 -19.55 6.56
N GLY A 109 10.08 -19.03 7.79
CA GLY A 109 9.13 -19.23 8.90
C GLY A 109 7.93 -18.30 8.86
N GLU A 110 7.85 -17.41 7.87
CA GLU A 110 6.75 -16.47 7.76
C GLU A 110 5.55 -17.11 7.04
N PRO A 111 4.36 -17.16 7.65
CA PRO A 111 3.20 -17.80 7.05
C PRO A 111 2.72 -17.02 5.83
N ARG A 112 2.82 -17.65 4.66
CA ARG A 112 2.22 -17.15 3.41
C ARG A 112 0.69 -17.19 3.52
N LEU A 113 0.03 -16.36 2.73
CA LEU A 113 -1.43 -16.43 2.56
C LEU A 113 -1.82 -17.78 1.93
N SER A 114 -2.80 -18.45 2.52
CA SER A 114 -3.44 -19.63 1.94
C SER A 114 -4.09 -19.27 0.58
N PRO A 115 -4.35 -20.24 -0.30
CA PRO A 115 -5.08 -19.98 -1.55
C PRO A 115 -6.41 -19.27 -1.34
N GLU A 116 -7.14 -19.64 -0.27
CA GLU A 116 -8.44 -19.05 0.09
C GLU A 116 -8.28 -17.60 0.55
N GLU A 117 -7.33 -17.33 1.47
CA GLU A 117 -7.02 -15.96 1.91
C GLU A 117 -6.64 -15.08 0.72
N ARG A 118 -5.82 -15.62 -0.18
CA ARG A 118 -5.36 -14.94 -1.39
C ARG A 118 -6.50 -14.65 -2.37
N SER A 119 -7.47 -15.55 -2.47
CA SER A 119 -8.67 -15.37 -3.29
C SER A 119 -9.57 -14.27 -2.72
N LYS A 120 -9.82 -14.32 -1.40
CA LYS A 120 -10.62 -13.34 -0.69
C LYS A 120 -10.04 -11.93 -0.82
N GLU A 121 -8.75 -11.77 -0.56
CA GLU A 121 -8.09 -10.47 -0.64
C GLU A 121 -8.12 -9.90 -2.06
N ARG A 122 -7.93 -10.74 -3.09
CA ARG A 122 -8.10 -10.31 -4.49
C ARG A 122 -9.53 -9.92 -4.84
N ALA A 123 -10.52 -10.64 -4.32
CA ALA A 123 -11.93 -10.31 -4.53
C ALA A 123 -12.28 -8.96 -3.88
N GLU A 124 -11.84 -8.72 -2.65
CA GLU A 124 -12.02 -7.44 -1.96
C GLU A 124 -11.34 -6.28 -2.70
N GLN A 125 -10.10 -6.47 -3.18
CA GLN A 125 -9.41 -5.46 -3.97
C GLN A 125 -10.16 -5.14 -5.29
N ARG A 126 -10.68 -6.17 -5.98
CA ARG A 126 -11.46 -6.00 -7.21
C ARG A 126 -12.79 -5.28 -6.95
N ALA A 127 -13.44 -5.56 -5.83
CA ALA A 127 -14.67 -4.88 -5.44
C ALA A 127 -14.44 -3.38 -5.24
N ARG A 128 -13.41 -2.99 -4.47
CA ARG A 128 -13.03 -1.58 -4.25
C ARG A 128 -12.69 -0.85 -5.55
N TRP A 129 -11.97 -1.52 -6.46
CA TRP A 129 -11.69 -0.96 -7.79
C TRP A 129 -12.96 -0.68 -8.58
N THR A 130 -13.90 -1.62 -8.57
CA THR A 130 -15.17 -1.50 -9.32
C THR A 130 -16.04 -0.39 -8.75
N GLU A 131 -16.12 -0.28 -7.43
CA GLU A 131 -16.79 0.83 -6.74
C GLU A 131 -16.19 2.18 -7.13
N GLY A 132 -14.86 2.31 -7.04
CA GLY A 132 -14.15 3.53 -7.40
C GLY A 132 -14.36 3.93 -8.87
N ALA A 133 -14.32 2.97 -9.80
CA ALA A 133 -14.60 3.22 -11.21
C ALA A 133 -16.04 3.72 -11.45
N GLY A 134 -17.00 3.27 -10.63
CA GLY A 134 -18.40 3.72 -10.68
C GLY A 134 -18.62 5.17 -10.27
N LEU A 135 -17.65 5.80 -9.60
CA LEU A 135 -17.70 7.22 -9.21
C LEU A 135 -17.38 8.19 -10.36
N PHE A 136 -16.88 7.68 -11.48
CA PHE A 136 -16.49 8.48 -12.64
C PHE A 136 -17.48 8.32 -13.81
N SER A 137 -17.73 9.41 -14.54
CA SER A 137 -18.50 9.33 -15.78
C SER A 137 -17.68 8.64 -16.88
N THR A 138 -18.32 7.79 -17.67
CA THR A 138 -17.69 7.19 -18.86
C THR A 138 -17.63 8.21 -19.99
N MET A 139 -16.71 8.01 -20.94
CA MET A 139 -16.59 8.89 -22.11
C MET A 139 -17.90 8.96 -22.91
N ASP A 140 -18.64 7.84 -23.01
CA ASP A 140 -19.93 7.80 -23.70
C ASP A 140 -20.99 8.63 -22.97
N LYS A 141 -21.02 8.60 -21.63
CA LYS A 141 -21.89 9.47 -20.82
C LYS A 141 -21.52 10.95 -20.99
N LEU A 142 -20.23 11.26 -21.11
CA LEU A 142 -19.79 12.65 -21.32
C LEU A 142 -20.20 13.17 -22.71
N LYS A 143 -20.13 12.33 -23.74
CA LYS A 143 -20.56 12.66 -25.11
C LYS A 143 -22.06 12.85 -25.26
N SER A 144 -22.90 12.32 -24.37
CA SER A 144 -24.34 12.56 -24.41
C SER A 144 -24.77 13.95 -23.90
N PHE A 145 -23.82 14.76 -23.40
CA PHE A 145 -24.06 16.14 -22.98
C PHE A 145 -23.65 17.18 -24.03
N THR A 146 -23.17 16.75 -25.19
CA THR A 146 -22.79 17.59 -26.35
C THR A 146 -23.67 17.26 -27.53
#